data_AF-Q7NZS8-F1
#
_entry.id   AF-Q7NZS8-F1
#
_cell.length_a   1.000
_cell.length_b   1.000
_cell.length_c   1.000
_cell.angle_alpha   90.00
_cell.angle_beta   90.00
_cell.angle_gamma   90.00
#
_symmetry.space_group_name_H-M   'P 1'
#
loop_
_entity.id
_entity.type
_entity.pdbx_description
1 polymer ?
#
loop_
_entity_poly.entity_id
_entity_poly.type
_entity_poly.pdbx_seq_one_letter_code
_entity_poly.pdbx_strand_id
1 'polypeptide(L)'
;MSHRHAKKHKRSKKGQNVPPSDSQEIVRIGSALLDPETQKIVVFTENMLLNQLRRDGPKIEASFDRLCEDDLIQLSALFSKTNGLIYSGLTIASREEDELRIACAQLLMNASNSFGAAVAVLRMGYVLQPGIILRSLLEAVSTALYLIQNPNHLPSYQNHTLQSQKTIAVAKKAVPPLGSLYGHFSDNFAHIGRLHKSITPVNEYSEENDALTVNLSSLRIAAWLLYVTAELLFNELLEVPRYWQAVKQGYMYNPSEEEKAWMKSYFQMEKL
;
A
#
# COMPACT_ATOMS: atom_id res chain seq x y z
N MET A 1 -13.36 -19.24 81.20
CA MET A 1 -12.11 -19.99 81.40
C MET A 1 -11.83 -20.79 80.14
N SER A 2 -10.73 -20.53 79.44
CA SER A 2 -9.88 -21.54 78.78
C SER A 2 -8.97 -20.89 77.72
N HIS A 3 -7.67 -21.05 77.98
CA HIS A 3 -6.50 -21.07 77.12
C HIS A 3 -6.40 -20.25 75.82
N ARG A 4 -5.52 -19.23 75.90
CA ARG A 4 -4.68 -18.75 74.80
C ARG A 4 -3.59 -19.78 74.48
N HIS A 5 -3.45 -20.14 73.21
CA HIS A 5 -2.22 -20.74 72.68
C HIS A 5 -1.50 -19.75 71.77
N ALA A 6 -0.27 -19.42 72.14
CA ALA A 6 0.71 -18.74 71.31
C ALA A 6 1.69 -19.77 70.74
N LYS A 7 2.05 -19.68 69.46
CA LYS A 7 3.31 -20.23 68.93
C LYS A 7 3.82 -19.41 67.72
N LYS A 8 4.94 -18.73 68.00
CA LYS A 8 6.07 -18.26 67.17
C LYS A 8 6.00 -18.45 65.63
N HIS A 9 6.29 -17.37 64.90
CA HIS A 9 7.03 -17.45 63.64
C HIS A 9 8.25 -16.52 63.60
N LYS A 10 9.34 -17.10 63.10
CA LYS A 10 10.72 -16.60 63.00
C LYS A 10 10.84 -15.31 62.20
N ARG A 11 11.67 -14.39 62.70
CA ARG A 11 12.38 -13.39 61.89
C ARG A 11 13.45 -14.08 61.05
N SER A 12 13.48 -13.82 59.74
CA SER A 12 14.67 -13.91 58.90
C SER A 12 14.76 -12.65 58.06
N LYS A 13 15.90 -11.96 58.16
CA LYS A 13 16.25 -10.71 57.48
C LYS A 13 16.91 -11.01 56.13
N LYS A 14 16.67 -10.10 55.18
CA LYS A 14 17.58 -9.65 54.10
C LYS A 14 18.05 -10.72 53.10
N GLY A 15 17.36 -10.77 51.96
CA GLY A 15 17.99 -10.98 50.65
C GLY A 15 17.71 -9.74 49.81
N GLN A 16 18.74 -8.97 49.49
CA GLN A 16 18.68 -7.92 48.49
C GLN A 16 18.41 -8.58 47.13
N ASN A 17 17.28 -8.26 46.49
CA ASN A 17 17.08 -8.58 45.09
C ASN A 17 17.97 -7.65 44.26
N VAL A 18 19.17 -8.14 43.96
CA VAL A 18 19.99 -7.64 42.85
C VAL A 18 19.21 -7.97 41.56
N PRO A 19 19.04 -7.02 40.62
CA PRO A 19 18.44 -7.33 39.32
C PRO A 19 19.34 -8.34 38.60
N PRO A 20 18.80 -9.34 37.88
CA PRO A 20 19.63 -10.25 37.14
C PRO A 20 20.43 -9.45 36.11
N SER A 21 21.75 -9.61 36.21
CA SER A 21 22.74 -9.10 35.26
C SER A 21 22.40 -9.51 33.85
N ASP A 22 22.64 -8.60 32.90
CA ASP A 22 22.91 -8.83 31.48
C ASP A 22 22.90 -10.32 31.09
N SER A 23 21.72 -10.84 30.75
CA SER A 23 21.63 -12.07 30.01
C SER A 23 22.28 -11.80 28.66
N GLN A 24 23.55 -12.19 28.50
CA GLN A 24 24.22 -12.22 27.22
C GLN A 24 23.28 -12.91 26.23
N GLU A 25 22.78 -12.15 25.27
CA GLU A 25 21.89 -12.67 24.24
C GLU A 25 22.66 -13.77 23.51
N ILE A 26 22.25 -15.03 23.67
CA ILE A 26 22.89 -16.16 23.02
C ILE A 26 22.67 -16.00 21.52
N VAL A 27 23.69 -15.54 20.80
CA VAL A 27 23.66 -15.41 19.35
C VAL A 27 23.73 -16.80 18.73
N ARG A 28 22.61 -17.28 18.21
CA ARG A 28 22.54 -18.55 17.49
C ARG A 28 22.94 -18.35 16.04
N ILE A 29 23.93 -19.11 15.59
CA ILE A 29 24.46 -19.05 14.22
C ILE A 29 23.71 -20.06 13.36
N GLY A 30 23.09 -19.59 12.28
CA GLY A 30 22.46 -20.44 11.28
C GLY A 30 23.47 -20.93 10.24
N SER A 31 24.34 -20.04 9.73
CA SER A 31 25.43 -20.42 8.82
C SER A 31 26.61 -19.44 8.91
N ALA A 32 27.78 -19.86 8.44
CA ALA A 32 28.96 -19.01 8.34
C ALA A 32 29.72 -19.33 7.04
N LEU A 33 30.26 -18.29 6.40
CA LEU A 33 31.09 -18.38 5.21
C LEU A 33 32.44 -17.75 5.50
N LEU A 34 33.53 -18.49 5.30
CA LEU A 34 34.87 -17.90 5.22
C LEU A 34 35.09 -17.46 3.79
N ASP A 35 35.19 -16.16 3.57
CA ASP A 35 35.59 -15.59 2.29
C ASP A 35 37.12 -15.79 2.14
N PRO A 36 37.57 -16.62 1.19
CA PRO A 36 38.99 -16.93 1.03
C PRO A 36 39.80 -15.75 0.48
N GLU A 37 39.16 -14.78 -0.19
CA GLU A 37 39.83 -13.61 -0.75
C GLU A 37 40.02 -12.54 0.31
N THR A 38 39.00 -12.27 1.11
CA THR A 38 39.07 -11.23 2.16
C THR A 38 39.52 -11.76 3.52
N GLN A 39 39.62 -13.09 3.67
CA GLN A 39 39.85 -13.79 4.95
C GLN A 39 38.87 -13.41 6.06
N LYS A 40 37.67 -12.95 5.69
CA LYS A 40 36.61 -12.57 6.64
C LYS A 40 35.60 -13.71 6.80
N ILE A 41 35.13 -13.87 8.03
CA ILE A 41 34.00 -14.76 8.33
C ILE A 41 32.72 -13.93 8.26
N VAL A 42 31.83 -14.27 7.33
CA VAL A 42 30.46 -13.75 7.25
C VAL A 42 29.56 -14.69 8.03
N VAL A 43 28.89 -14.16 9.06
CA VAL A 43 28.03 -14.95 9.96
C VAL A 43 26.57 -14.59 9.72
N PHE A 44 25.73 -15.60 9.50
CA PHE A 44 24.29 -15.49 9.36
C PHE A 44 23.63 -16.08 10.62
N THR A 45 22.90 -15.25 11.37
CA THR A 45 22.27 -15.66 12.64
C THR A 45 20.86 -16.23 12.43
N GLU A 46 20.41 -17.14 13.28
CA GLU A 46 19.04 -17.69 13.22
C GLU A 46 17.95 -16.59 13.35
N ASN A 47 18.29 -15.47 14.00
CA ASN A 47 17.38 -14.35 14.23
C ASN A 47 17.43 -13.26 13.14
N MET A 48 18.03 -13.53 11.96
CA MET A 48 18.18 -12.50 10.92
C MET A 48 16.86 -11.83 10.51
N LEU A 49 15.79 -12.59 10.35
CA LEU A 49 14.47 -12.03 10.04
C LEU A 49 13.96 -11.12 11.18
N LEU A 50 14.12 -11.55 12.44
CA LEU A 50 13.73 -10.74 13.59
C LEU A 50 14.56 -9.46 13.70
N ASN A 51 15.85 -9.54 13.40
CA ASN A 51 16.75 -8.38 13.36
C ASN A 51 16.31 -7.42 12.25
N GLN A 52 15.99 -7.93 11.06
CA GLN A 52 15.48 -7.11 9.95
C GLN A 52 14.20 -6.37 10.37
N LEU A 53 13.25 -7.05 11.02
CA LEU A 53 11.96 -6.45 11.38
C LEU A 53 12.05 -5.50 12.58
N ARG A 54 12.87 -5.81 13.58
CA ARG A 54 12.86 -5.11 14.88
C ARG A 54 13.99 -4.10 15.05
N ARG A 55 15.16 -4.36 14.48
CA ARG A 55 16.36 -3.52 14.64
C ARG A 55 16.58 -2.63 13.44
N ASP A 56 16.49 -3.20 12.24
CA ASP A 56 16.85 -2.51 11.00
C ASP A 56 15.63 -1.79 10.41
N GLY A 57 14.48 -2.46 10.37
CA GLY A 57 13.19 -1.94 9.89
C GLY A 57 12.86 -0.53 10.41
N PRO A 58 12.81 -0.28 11.74
CA PRO A 58 12.49 1.04 12.26
C PRO A 58 13.45 2.17 11.79
N LYS A 59 14.72 1.84 11.53
CA LYS A 59 15.68 2.83 11.02
C LYS A 59 15.42 3.16 9.55
N ILE A 60 15.15 2.12 8.76
CA ILE A 60 14.80 2.25 7.34
C ILE A 60 13.53 3.08 7.19
N GLU A 61 12.51 2.72 7.96
CA GLU A 61 11.24 3.45 8.02
C GLU A 61 11.43 4.92 8.39
N ALA A 62 12.21 5.22 9.44
CA ALA A 62 12.48 6.60 9.84
C ALA A 62 13.27 7.38 8.78
N SER A 63 14.19 6.73 8.06
CA SER A 63 14.91 7.35 6.96
C SER A 63 14.00 7.66 5.77
N PHE A 64 13.05 6.76 5.46
CA PHE A 64 12.03 6.98 4.45
C PHE A 64 11.11 8.14 4.82
N ASP A 65 10.60 8.16 6.06
CA ASP A 65 9.68 9.21 6.53
C ASP A 65 10.31 10.60 6.42
N ARG A 66 11.60 10.72 6.75
CA ARG A 66 12.35 11.99 6.60
C ARG A 66 12.56 12.38 5.14
N LEU A 67 12.91 11.43 4.28
CA LEU A 67 13.23 11.71 2.88
C LEU A 67 11.97 12.01 2.05
N CYS A 68 10.87 11.31 2.34
CA CYS A 68 9.65 11.29 1.53
C CYS A 68 8.47 12.00 2.21
N GLU A 69 8.71 12.88 3.19
CA GLU A 69 7.65 13.53 3.98
C GLU A 69 6.62 14.24 3.09
N ASP A 70 7.08 15.08 2.16
CA ASP A 70 6.23 15.83 1.24
C ASP A 70 5.37 14.91 0.34
N ASP A 71 5.91 13.74 -0.01
CA ASP A 71 5.19 12.76 -0.80
C ASP A 71 4.13 12.02 0.00
N LEU A 72 4.45 11.65 1.25
CA LEU A 72 3.48 11.07 2.16
C LEU A 72 2.32 12.03 2.44
N ILE A 73 2.61 13.33 2.60
CA ILE A 73 1.59 14.37 2.77
C ILE A 73 0.66 14.43 1.55
N GLN A 74 1.23 14.49 0.34
CA GLN A 74 0.46 14.56 -0.90
C GLN A 74 -0.38 13.29 -1.14
N LEU A 75 0.21 12.11 -0.96
CA LEU A 75 -0.48 10.83 -1.08
C LEU A 75 -1.62 10.73 -0.04
N SER A 76 -1.36 11.12 1.21
CA SER A 76 -2.36 11.12 2.29
C SER A 76 -3.53 12.05 1.99
N ALA A 77 -3.27 13.24 1.44
CA ALA A 77 -4.31 14.19 1.07
C ALA A 77 -5.27 13.64 0.01
N LEU A 78 -4.76 12.93 -1.01
CA LEU A 78 -5.62 12.29 -2.01
C LEU A 78 -6.30 11.04 -1.45
N PHE A 79 -5.55 10.20 -0.73
CA PHE A 79 -6.05 8.96 -0.15
C PHE A 79 -7.20 9.18 0.83
N SER A 80 -7.11 10.20 1.68
CA SER A 80 -8.18 10.57 2.63
C SER A 80 -9.45 11.02 1.92
N LYS A 81 -9.35 11.87 0.88
CA LYS A 81 -10.49 12.28 0.05
C LYS A 81 -11.15 11.08 -0.61
N THR A 82 -10.35 10.19 -1.20
CA THR A 82 -10.84 8.96 -1.85
C THR A 82 -11.57 8.04 -0.89
N ASN A 83 -10.98 7.74 0.27
CA ASN A 83 -11.60 6.87 1.26
C ASN A 83 -12.85 7.51 1.86
N GLY A 84 -12.83 8.81 2.14
CA GLY A 84 -14.02 9.54 2.60
C GLY A 84 -15.19 9.34 1.64
N LEU A 85 -14.95 9.52 0.34
CA LEU A 85 -15.96 9.31 -0.70
C LEU A 85 -16.45 7.85 -0.76
N ILE A 86 -15.53 6.87 -0.72
CA ILE A 86 -15.89 5.44 -0.77
C ILE A 86 -16.72 5.03 0.46
N TYR A 87 -16.32 5.43 1.67
CA TYR A 87 -17.05 5.07 2.90
C TYR A 87 -18.43 5.73 2.97
N SER A 88 -18.52 7.02 2.62
CA SER A 88 -19.80 7.74 2.56
C SER A 88 -20.72 7.12 1.51
N GLY A 89 -20.19 6.84 0.31
CA GLY A 89 -20.93 6.22 -0.78
C GLY A 89 -21.39 4.80 -0.46
N LEU A 90 -20.53 3.97 0.14
CA LEU A 90 -20.91 2.63 0.58
C LEU A 90 -22.05 2.67 1.60
N THR A 91 -21.99 3.62 2.54
CA THR A 91 -23.04 3.78 3.56
C THR A 91 -24.39 4.12 2.92
N ILE A 92 -24.40 5.01 1.92
CA ILE A 92 -25.61 5.40 1.19
C ILE A 92 -26.12 4.23 0.33
N ALA A 93 -25.25 3.63 -0.49
CA ALA A 93 -25.59 2.48 -1.33
C ALA A 93 -26.15 1.31 -0.51
N SER A 94 -25.63 1.08 0.70
CA SER A 94 -26.14 0.05 1.61
C SER A 94 -27.55 0.34 2.13
N ARG A 95 -27.92 1.61 2.31
CA ARG A 95 -29.28 2.02 2.70
C ARG A 95 -30.26 1.94 1.53
N GLU A 96 -29.77 2.17 0.32
CA GLU A 96 -30.53 2.14 -0.93
C GLU A 96 -30.63 0.74 -1.52
N GLU A 97 -29.96 -0.26 -0.92
CA GLU A 97 -29.85 -1.63 -1.42
C GLU A 97 -29.29 -1.70 -2.85
N ASP A 98 -28.41 -0.75 -3.22
CA ASP A 98 -27.73 -0.74 -4.52
C ASP A 98 -26.55 -1.74 -4.51
N GLU A 99 -26.85 -2.98 -4.87
CA GLU A 99 -25.87 -4.07 -4.91
C GLU A 99 -24.66 -3.77 -5.79
N LEU A 100 -24.85 -3.06 -6.91
CA LEU A 100 -23.76 -2.73 -7.83
C LEU A 100 -22.78 -1.77 -7.17
N ARG A 101 -23.29 -0.70 -6.55
CA ARG A 101 -22.46 0.29 -5.86
C ARG A 101 -21.78 -0.30 -4.63
N ILE A 102 -22.47 -1.17 -3.88
CA ILE A 102 -21.89 -1.90 -2.76
C ILE A 102 -20.70 -2.75 -3.24
N ALA A 103 -20.90 -3.57 -4.28
CA ALA A 103 -19.85 -4.44 -4.82
C ALA A 103 -18.64 -3.64 -5.33
N CYS A 104 -18.88 -2.55 -6.07
CA CYS A 104 -17.81 -1.68 -6.56
C CYS A 104 -17.08 -0.97 -5.41
N ALA A 105 -17.79 -0.47 -4.40
CA ALA A 105 -17.16 0.18 -3.25
C ALA A 105 -16.27 -0.79 -2.45
N GLN A 106 -16.71 -2.04 -2.26
CA GLN A 106 -15.90 -3.08 -1.62
C GLN A 106 -14.63 -3.40 -2.42
N LEU A 107 -14.71 -3.46 -3.76
CA LEU A 107 -13.53 -3.57 -4.62
C LEU A 107 -12.57 -2.39 -4.42
N LEU A 108 -13.08 -1.17 -4.37
CA LEU A 108 -12.26 0.03 -4.17
C LEU A 108 -11.68 0.14 -2.75
N MET A 109 -12.37 -0.38 -1.73
CA MET A 109 -11.79 -0.51 -0.38
C MET A 109 -10.63 -1.51 -0.36
N ASN A 110 -10.78 -2.66 -1.02
CA ASN A 110 -9.68 -3.62 -1.14
C ASN A 110 -8.50 -3.03 -1.91
N ALA A 111 -8.77 -2.28 -2.98
CA ALA A 111 -7.77 -1.51 -3.69
C ALA A 111 -7.08 -0.48 -2.78
N SER A 112 -7.82 0.21 -1.90
CA SER A 112 -7.26 1.14 -0.90
C SER A 112 -6.32 0.43 0.07
N ASN A 113 -6.66 -0.80 0.49
CA ASN A 113 -5.77 -1.62 1.34
C ASN A 113 -4.50 -2.03 0.60
N SER A 114 -4.60 -2.42 -0.68
CA SER A 114 -3.43 -2.70 -1.52
C SER A 114 -2.53 -1.47 -1.67
N PHE A 115 -3.12 -0.27 -1.82
CA PHE A 115 -2.35 0.98 -1.84
C PHE A 115 -1.58 1.18 -0.53
N GLY A 116 -2.24 1.08 0.62
CA GLY A 116 -1.59 1.21 1.93
C GLY A 116 -0.47 0.18 2.14
N ALA A 117 -0.68 -1.06 1.71
CA ALA A 117 0.34 -2.11 1.75
C ALA A 117 1.55 -1.80 0.84
N ALA A 118 1.32 -1.26 -0.36
CA ALA A 118 2.41 -0.85 -1.25
C ALA A 118 3.26 0.26 -0.65
N VAL A 119 2.63 1.27 0.00
CA VAL A 119 3.34 2.32 0.74
C VAL A 119 4.15 1.73 1.89
N ALA A 120 3.55 0.86 2.70
CA ALA A 120 4.22 0.25 3.86
C ALA A 120 5.45 -0.58 3.45
N VAL A 121 5.32 -1.38 2.39
CA VAL A 121 6.41 -2.22 1.89
C VAL A 121 7.53 -1.37 1.28
N LEU A 122 7.19 -0.29 0.57
CA LEU A 122 8.20 0.68 0.12
C LEU A 122 8.89 1.33 1.32
N ARG A 123 8.14 1.82 2.30
CA ARG A 123 8.66 2.44 3.53
C ARG A 123 9.63 1.53 4.29
N MET A 124 9.46 0.21 4.21
CA MET A 124 10.35 -0.79 4.80
C MET A 124 11.61 -1.11 3.96
N GLY A 125 11.83 -0.46 2.82
CA GLY A 125 13.03 -0.63 1.99
C GLY A 125 12.88 -1.60 0.80
N TYR A 126 11.72 -2.22 0.62
CA TYR A 126 11.53 -3.28 -0.39
C TYR A 126 11.12 -2.75 -1.76
N VAL A 127 11.98 -1.98 -2.42
CA VAL A 127 11.63 -1.20 -3.64
C VAL A 127 11.16 -2.01 -4.87
N LEU A 128 11.32 -3.33 -4.91
CA LEU A 128 10.83 -4.17 -6.02
C LEU A 128 9.39 -4.66 -5.82
N GLN A 129 8.89 -4.61 -4.59
CA GLN A 129 7.63 -5.25 -4.20
C GLN A 129 6.38 -4.37 -4.38
N PRO A 130 6.41 -3.02 -4.23
CA PRO A 130 5.21 -2.19 -4.29
C PRO A 130 4.44 -2.37 -5.59
N GLY A 131 5.11 -2.43 -6.74
CA GLY A 131 4.44 -2.61 -8.02
C GLY A 131 3.69 -3.93 -8.18
N ILE A 132 4.15 -5.01 -7.52
CA ILE A 132 3.43 -6.29 -7.49
C ILE A 132 2.11 -6.11 -6.74
N ILE A 133 2.13 -5.38 -5.63
CA ILE A 133 0.94 -5.09 -4.83
C ILE A 133 -0.01 -4.16 -5.60
N LEU A 134 0.53 -3.13 -6.27
CA LEU A 134 -0.26 -2.18 -7.06
C LEU A 134 -0.98 -2.84 -8.24
N ARG A 135 -0.53 -3.99 -8.75
CA ARG A 135 -1.32 -4.73 -9.75
C ARG A 135 -2.70 -5.13 -9.25
N SER A 136 -2.80 -5.61 -8.01
CA SER A 136 -4.08 -6.00 -7.42
C SER A 136 -5.03 -4.81 -7.35
N LEU A 137 -4.51 -3.62 -7.02
CA LEU A 137 -5.26 -2.36 -7.09
C LEU A 137 -5.77 -2.06 -8.50
N LEU A 138 -4.91 -2.17 -9.52
CA LEU A 138 -5.30 -1.87 -10.91
C LEU A 138 -6.39 -2.82 -11.43
N GLU A 139 -6.32 -4.10 -11.05
CA GLU A 139 -7.36 -5.08 -11.40
C GLU A 139 -8.69 -4.77 -10.72
N ALA A 140 -8.67 -4.40 -9.43
CA ALA A 140 -9.87 -4.01 -8.70
C ALA A 140 -10.50 -2.73 -9.28
N VAL A 141 -9.68 -1.70 -9.58
CA VAL A 141 -10.11 -0.46 -10.24
C VAL A 141 -10.70 -0.76 -11.63
N SER A 142 -10.02 -1.56 -12.44
CA SER A 142 -10.50 -1.90 -13.79
C SER A 142 -11.81 -2.68 -13.74
N THR A 143 -11.97 -3.57 -12.75
CA THR A 143 -13.20 -4.35 -12.55
C THR A 143 -14.35 -3.46 -12.09
N ALA A 144 -14.12 -2.53 -11.17
CA ALA A 144 -15.12 -1.55 -10.75
C ALA A 144 -15.58 -0.68 -11.94
N LEU A 145 -14.63 -0.11 -12.69
CA LEU A 145 -14.94 0.67 -13.91
C LEU A 145 -15.75 -0.13 -14.93
N TYR A 146 -15.43 -1.41 -15.09
CA TYR A 146 -16.16 -2.30 -15.98
C TYR A 146 -17.59 -2.55 -15.52
N LEU A 147 -17.80 -2.84 -14.24
CA LEU A 147 -19.13 -3.11 -13.67
C LEU A 147 -20.03 -1.88 -13.72
N ILE A 148 -19.49 -0.68 -13.46
CA ILE A 148 -20.24 0.58 -13.59
C ILE A 148 -20.77 0.76 -15.03
N GLN A 149 -19.96 0.42 -16.03
CA GLN A 149 -20.33 0.51 -17.44
C GLN A 149 -21.20 -0.66 -17.93
N ASN A 150 -21.16 -1.80 -17.25
CA ASN A 150 -21.88 -3.02 -17.62
C ASN A 150 -22.60 -3.62 -16.41
N PRO A 151 -23.62 -2.94 -15.84
CA PRO A 151 -24.33 -3.39 -14.63
C PRO A 151 -24.86 -4.82 -14.73
N ASN A 152 -25.28 -5.24 -15.92
CA ASN A 152 -25.81 -6.59 -16.20
C ASN A 152 -24.80 -7.72 -15.95
N HIS A 153 -23.51 -7.41 -15.78
CA HIS A 153 -22.46 -8.38 -15.49
C HIS A 153 -22.18 -8.55 -13.99
N LEU A 154 -22.90 -7.84 -13.12
CA LEU A 154 -22.82 -8.01 -11.68
C LEU A 154 -23.03 -9.48 -11.24
N PRO A 155 -24.00 -10.25 -11.78
CA PRO A 155 -24.15 -11.67 -11.42
C PRO A 155 -22.94 -12.51 -11.81
N SER A 156 -22.29 -12.23 -12.95
CA SER A 156 -21.07 -12.95 -13.35
C SER A 156 -19.90 -12.65 -12.41
N TYR A 157 -19.81 -11.42 -11.90
CA TYR A 157 -18.84 -11.04 -10.87
C TYR A 157 -19.12 -11.75 -9.54
N GLN A 158 -20.37 -11.69 -9.05
CA GLN A 158 -20.79 -12.34 -7.81
C GLN A 158 -20.57 -13.86 -7.84
N ASN A 159 -20.73 -14.49 -9.02
CA ASN A 159 -20.50 -15.92 -9.22
C ASN A 159 -19.05 -16.28 -9.61
N HIS A 160 -18.10 -15.35 -9.55
CA HIS A 160 -16.68 -15.56 -9.90
C HIS A 160 -16.41 -16.09 -11.31
N THR A 161 -17.31 -15.80 -12.26
CA THR A 161 -17.17 -16.20 -13.68
C THR A 161 -16.70 -15.05 -14.57
N LEU A 162 -16.67 -13.83 -14.05
CA LEU A 162 -16.13 -12.67 -14.76
C LEU A 162 -14.61 -12.79 -14.90
N GLN A 163 -14.12 -12.75 -16.15
CA GLN A 163 -12.68 -12.76 -16.43
C GLN A 163 -12.09 -11.34 -16.29
N SER A 164 -11.34 -11.08 -15.22
CA SER A 164 -10.74 -9.77 -14.91
C SER A 164 -9.83 -9.24 -16.02
N GLN A 165 -9.18 -10.11 -16.81
CA GLN A 165 -8.32 -9.66 -17.92
C GLN A 165 -9.09 -8.88 -18.99
N LYS A 166 -10.40 -9.15 -19.14
CA LYS A 166 -11.27 -8.48 -20.11
C LYS A 166 -11.74 -7.10 -19.61
N THR A 167 -11.68 -6.83 -18.31
CA THR A 167 -12.15 -5.56 -17.73
C THR A 167 -11.21 -4.41 -18.04
N ILE A 168 -9.91 -4.69 -18.11
CA ILE A 168 -8.85 -3.70 -18.38
C ILE A 168 -9.06 -2.99 -19.73
N ALA A 169 -9.43 -3.73 -20.79
CA ALA A 169 -9.63 -3.15 -22.11
C ALA A 169 -10.77 -2.12 -22.13
N VAL A 170 -11.82 -2.35 -21.34
CA VAL A 170 -12.95 -1.43 -21.19
C VAL A 170 -12.56 -0.24 -20.30
N ALA A 171 -11.87 -0.51 -19.19
CA ALA A 171 -11.37 0.54 -18.30
C ALA A 171 -10.47 1.55 -19.03
N LYS A 172 -9.61 1.09 -19.96
CA LYS A 172 -8.74 1.96 -20.78
C LYS A 172 -9.52 2.91 -21.68
N LYS A 173 -10.73 2.54 -22.11
CA LYS A 173 -11.61 3.41 -22.91
C LYS A 173 -12.31 4.44 -22.04
N ALA A 174 -12.66 4.07 -20.81
CA ALA A 174 -13.36 4.95 -19.87
C ALA A 174 -12.44 6.05 -19.32
N VAL A 175 -11.18 5.72 -19.02
CA VAL A 175 -10.19 6.66 -18.50
C VAL A 175 -9.01 6.69 -19.47
N PRO A 176 -8.96 7.63 -20.44
CA PRO A 176 -7.94 7.62 -21.49
C PRO A 176 -6.48 7.54 -20.99
N PRO A 177 -6.09 8.24 -19.90
CA PRO A 177 -4.74 8.08 -19.34
C PRO A 177 -4.40 6.66 -18.88
N LEU A 178 -5.39 5.85 -18.46
CA LEU A 178 -5.18 4.51 -17.89
C LEU A 178 -4.41 3.59 -18.82
N GLY A 179 -4.57 3.70 -20.14
CA GLY A 179 -3.84 2.89 -21.11
C GLY A 179 -2.32 3.03 -20.98
N SER A 180 -1.84 4.27 -20.95
CA SER A 180 -0.41 4.60 -20.79
C SER A 180 0.12 4.22 -19.42
N LEU A 181 -0.66 4.49 -18.37
CA LEU A 181 -0.30 4.21 -16.98
C LEU A 181 -0.18 2.70 -16.75
N TYR A 182 -1.13 1.91 -17.28
CA TYR A 182 -1.07 0.46 -17.22
C TYR A 182 0.18 -0.10 -17.90
N GLY A 183 0.59 0.47 -19.04
CA GLY A 183 1.87 0.14 -19.70
C GLY A 183 3.06 0.38 -18.77
N HIS A 184 3.12 1.56 -18.14
CA HIS A 184 4.16 1.90 -17.15
C HIS A 184 4.26 0.88 -16.01
N PHE A 185 3.13 0.42 -15.45
CA PHE A 185 3.15 -0.61 -14.40
C PHE A 185 3.61 -1.98 -14.92
N SER A 186 3.22 -2.35 -16.14
CA SER A 186 3.68 -3.58 -16.77
C SER A 186 5.20 -3.58 -16.99
N ASP A 187 5.73 -2.50 -17.56
CA ASP A 187 7.14 -2.41 -17.94
C ASP A 187 8.07 -2.39 -16.73
N ASN A 188 7.65 -1.74 -15.63
CA ASN A 188 8.50 -1.58 -14.44
C ASN A 188 8.35 -2.72 -13.42
N PHE A 189 7.21 -3.42 -13.40
CA PHE A 189 6.90 -4.35 -12.30
C PHE A 189 6.34 -5.72 -12.72
N ALA A 190 6.03 -6.00 -14.01
CA ALA A 190 5.62 -7.35 -14.47
C ALA A 190 6.76 -8.13 -15.04
N HIS A 191 7.66 -7.40 -15.68
CA HIS A 191 8.77 -7.97 -16.39
C HIS A 191 10.05 -7.72 -15.59
N ILE A 192 10.98 -8.66 -15.68
CA ILE A 192 12.33 -8.49 -15.14
C ILE A 192 12.99 -7.35 -15.93
N GLY A 193 12.86 -6.14 -15.39
CA GLY A 193 13.32 -4.90 -16.00
C GLY A 193 14.64 -4.40 -15.40
N ARG A 194 14.94 -3.11 -15.62
CA ARG A 194 16.15 -2.45 -15.13
C ARG A 194 16.34 -2.58 -13.61
N LEU A 195 15.24 -2.52 -12.85
CA LEU A 195 15.25 -2.63 -11.39
C LEU A 195 15.69 -4.03 -10.88
N HIS A 196 15.68 -5.06 -11.73
CA HIS A 196 15.98 -6.44 -11.34
C HIS A 196 17.40 -6.89 -11.73
N LYS A 197 18.23 -6.00 -12.29
CA LYS A 197 19.58 -6.35 -12.78
C LYS A 197 20.60 -6.60 -11.67
N SER A 198 20.31 -6.19 -10.45
CA SER A 198 21.20 -6.28 -9.30
C SER A 198 20.42 -6.61 -8.03
N ILE A 199 21.10 -7.18 -7.04
CA ILE A 199 20.55 -7.28 -5.69
C ILE A 199 20.21 -5.86 -5.23
N THR A 200 18.97 -5.67 -4.80
CA THR A 200 18.54 -4.41 -4.20
C THR A 200 18.43 -4.61 -2.69
N PRO A 201 19.47 -4.23 -1.92
CA PRO A 201 19.48 -4.48 -0.49
C PRO A 201 18.44 -3.61 0.22
N VAL A 202 17.89 -4.16 1.30
CA VAL A 202 16.91 -3.48 2.15
C VAL A 202 17.67 -2.64 3.18
N ASN A 203 17.86 -1.36 2.86
CA ASN A 203 18.71 -0.44 3.61
C ASN A 203 18.01 0.90 3.86
N GLU A 204 18.61 1.72 4.73
CA GLU A 204 18.17 3.10 4.97
C GLU A 204 18.23 3.94 3.69
N TYR A 205 17.27 4.84 3.56
CA TYR A 205 17.18 5.82 2.49
C TYR A 205 18.09 7.01 2.79
N SER A 206 19.12 7.21 1.97
CA SER A 206 20.04 8.35 2.07
C SER A 206 19.74 9.45 1.06
N GLU A 207 19.25 9.08 -0.11
CA GLU A 207 18.95 10.00 -1.22
C GLU A 207 17.86 9.40 -2.12
N GLU A 208 17.22 10.25 -2.91
CA GLU A 208 16.34 9.79 -3.98
C GLU A 208 17.16 9.07 -5.06
N ASN A 209 16.72 7.86 -5.41
CA ASN A 209 17.26 7.10 -6.54
C ASN A 209 16.14 6.70 -7.49
N ASP A 210 16.51 6.27 -8.70
CA ASP A 210 15.57 5.87 -9.76
C ASP A 210 14.48 4.91 -9.25
N ALA A 211 14.83 3.93 -8.40
CA ALA A 211 13.87 2.96 -7.89
C ALA A 211 12.83 3.61 -6.97
N LEU A 212 13.28 4.49 -6.06
CA LEU A 212 12.38 5.23 -5.18
C LEU A 212 11.48 6.17 -6.00
N THR A 213 12.05 6.93 -6.94
CA THR A 213 11.28 7.85 -7.80
C THR A 213 10.22 7.13 -8.61
N VAL A 214 10.55 5.99 -9.24
CA VAL A 214 9.58 5.17 -10.00
C VAL A 214 8.46 4.67 -9.09
N ASN A 215 8.78 4.20 -7.89
CA ASN A 215 7.76 3.72 -6.95
C ASN A 215 6.86 4.85 -6.44
N LEU A 216 7.41 6.02 -6.11
CA LEU A 216 6.62 7.17 -5.68
C LEU A 216 5.68 7.66 -6.79
N SER A 217 6.17 7.77 -8.03
CA SER A 217 5.32 8.11 -9.17
C SER A 217 4.22 7.07 -9.40
N SER A 218 4.54 5.79 -9.26
CA SER A 218 3.57 4.69 -9.34
C SER A 218 2.50 4.77 -8.25
N LEU A 219 2.88 5.11 -7.01
CA LEU A 219 1.94 5.33 -5.91
C LEU A 219 1.02 6.53 -6.19
N ARG A 220 1.57 7.66 -6.67
CA ARG A 220 0.77 8.85 -7.02
C ARG A 220 -0.26 8.52 -8.11
N ILE A 221 0.16 7.80 -9.16
CA ILE A 221 -0.73 7.32 -10.22
C ILE A 221 -1.83 6.40 -9.67
N ALA A 222 -1.47 5.44 -8.80
CA ALA A 222 -2.43 4.50 -8.23
C ALA A 222 -3.46 5.19 -7.32
N ALA A 223 -3.02 6.13 -6.48
CA ALA A 223 -3.89 6.95 -5.64
C ALA A 223 -4.88 7.77 -6.49
N TRP A 224 -4.41 8.33 -7.61
CA TRP A 224 -5.24 9.06 -8.56
C TRP A 224 -6.27 8.15 -9.25
N LEU A 225 -5.85 6.99 -9.76
CA LEU A 225 -6.77 6.04 -10.39
C LEU A 225 -7.89 5.61 -9.45
N LEU A 226 -7.54 5.38 -8.19
CA LEU A 226 -8.49 5.05 -7.14
C LEU A 226 -9.47 6.20 -6.91
N TYR A 227 -8.99 7.45 -6.83
CA TYR A 227 -9.83 8.64 -6.67
C TYR A 227 -10.79 8.82 -7.86
N VAL A 228 -10.27 8.82 -9.09
CA VAL A 228 -11.07 8.99 -10.32
C VAL A 228 -12.16 7.93 -10.40
N THR A 229 -11.88 6.71 -10.00
CA THR A 229 -12.86 5.62 -10.03
C THR A 229 -13.92 5.77 -8.94
N ALA A 230 -13.52 6.18 -7.74
CA ALA A 230 -14.45 6.50 -6.66
C ALA A 230 -15.36 7.69 -7.03
N GLU A 231 -14.80 8.71 -7.69
CA GLU A 231 -15.54 9.88 -8.19
C GLU A 231 -16.60 9.48 -9.22
N LEU A 232 -16.28 8.56 -10.14
CA LEU A 232 -17.29 8.06 -11.09
C LEU A 232 -18.42 7.33 -10.36
N LEU A 233 -18.06 6.47 -9.41
CA LEU A 233 -19.01 5.59 -8.72
C LEU A 233 -20.02 6.40 -7.88
N PHE A 234 -19.56 7.47 -7.25
CA PHE A 234 -20.32 8.30 -6.31
C PHE A 234 -20.34 9.78 -6.72
N ASN A 235 -20.45 10.04 -8.02
CA ASN A 235 -20.39 11.38 -8.59
C ASN A 235 -21.44 12.32 -7.97
N GLU A 236 -22.63 11.79 -7.71
CA GLU A 236 -23.77 12.52 -7.14
C GLU A 236 -23.54 13.02 -5.71
N LEU A 237 -22.52 12.50 -5.02
CA LEU A 237 -22.16 12.95 -3.66
C LEU A 237 -21.26 14.19 -3.66
N LEU A 238 -20.82 14.63 -4.84
CA LEU A 238 -19.90 15.73 -5.01
C LEU A 238 -20.61 16.93 -5.60
N GLU A 239 -20.43 18.09 -4.97
CA GLU A 239 -20.95 19.35 -5.50
C GLU A 239 -20.21 19.75 -6.79
N VAL A 240 -18.91 19.49 -6.85
CA VAL A 240 -18.04 19.83 -7.99
C VAL A 240 -17.13 18.64 -8.32
N PRO A 241 -17.57 17.71 -9.18
CA PRO A 241 -16.71 16.64 -9.69
C PRO A 241 -15.51 17.18 -10.48
N ARG A 242 -14.34 16.53 -10.36
CA ARG A 242 -13.09 16.98 -10.99
C ARG A 242 -12.85 16.37 -12.36
N TYR A 243 -13.26 15.12 -12.57
CA TYR A 243 -12.96 14.31 -13.75
C TYR A 243 -14.20 13.88 -14.52
N TRP A 244 -15.35 13.70 -13.85
CA TRP A 244 -16.55 13.15 -14.45
C TRP A 244 -17.69 14.17 -14.51
N GLN A 245 -18.19 14.43 -15.72
CA GLN A 245 -19.34 15.30 -15.93
C GLN A 245 -20.57 14.50 -16.34
N ALA A 246 -21.72 14.81 -15.75
CA ALA A 246 -22.99 14.22 -16.13
C ALA A 246 -23.35 14.58 -17.58
N VAL A 247 -23.73 13.57 -18.35
CA VAL A 247 -24.26 13.72 -19.72
C VAL A 247 -25.63 13.05 -19.80
N LYS A 248 -26.34 13.17 -20.93
CA LYS A 248 -27.69 12.60 -21.09
C LYS A 248 -27.79 11.11 -20.71
N GLN A 249 -26.72 10.35 -20.90
CA GLN A 249 -26.63 8.93 -20.54
C GLN A 249 -25.32 8.68 -19.79
N GLY A 250 -25.37 8.79 -18.46
CA GLY A 250 -24.24 8.51 -17.58
C GLY A 250 -23.26 9.66 -17.46
N TYR A 251 -21.96 9.33 -17.48
CA TYR A 251 -20.88 10.28 -17.21
C TYR A 251 -19.80 10.22 -18.30
N MET A 252 -19.18 11.37 -18.56
CA MET A 252 -18.07 11.49 -19.50
C MET A 252 -16.83 12.00 -18.77
N TYR A 253 -15.68 11.38 -19.05
CA TYR A 253 -14.38 11.84 -18.56
C TYR A 253 -14.02 13.17 -19.24
N ASN A 254 -14.10 14.27 -18.49
CA ASN A 254 -13.87 15.63 -18.97
C ASN A 254 -13.25 16.53 -17.89
N PRO A 255 -12.01 16.26 -17.45
CA PRO A 255 -11.32 17.14 -16.50
C PRO A 255 -11.02 18.51 -17.12
N SER A 256 -11.00 19.55 -16.29
CA SER A 256 -10.58 20.90 -16.69
C SER A 256 -9.10 20.94 -17.08
N GLU A 257 -8.67 21.98 -17.79
CA GLU A 257 -7.24 22.17 -18.12
C GLU A 257 -6.37 22.34 -16.87
N GLU A 258 -6.90 23.02 -15.83
CA GLU A 258 -6.24 23.11 -14.53
C GLU A 258 -6.05 21.74 -13.90
N GLU A 259 -7.07 20.88 -13.96
CA GLU A 259 -7.02 19.53 -13.42
C GLU A 259 -6.04 18.63 -14.20
N LYS A 260 -5.98 18.77 -15.52
CA LYS A 260 -4.97 18.08 -16.35
C LYS A 260 -3.55 18.54 -16.01
N ALA A 261 -3.35 19.84 -15.78
CA ALA A 261 -2.07 20.40 -15.38
C ALA A 261 -1.65 19.91 -13.99
N TRP A 262 -2.57 19.92 -13.03
CA TRP A 262 -2.36 19.36 -11.70
C TRP A 262 -1.99 17.87 -11.78
N MET A 263 -2.73 17.08 -12.57
CA MET A 263 -2.47 15.65 -12.76
C MET A 263 -1.06 15.41 -13.31
N LYS A 264 -0.63 16.18 -14.31
CA LYS A 264 0.72 16.08 -14.89
C LYS A 264 1.80 16.40 -13.85
N SER A 265 1.62 17.47 -13.06
CA SER A 265 2.53 17.84 -11.98
C SER A 265 2.55 16.78 -10.87
N TYR A 266 1.40 16.24 -10.51
CA TYR A 266 1.24 15.26 -9.45
C TYR A 266 1.89 13.92 -9.81
N PHE A 267 1.83 13.49 -11.07
CA PHE A 267 2.46 12.24 -11.49
C PHE A 267 3.98 12.30 -11.52
N GLN A 268 4.57 13.49 -11.64
CA GLN A 268 6.02 13.71 -11.72
C GLN A 268 6.73 12.81 -12.76
N MET A 269 6.05 12.48 -13.87
CA MET A 269 6.57 11.60 -14.91
C MET A 269 7.62 12.26 -15.83
N GLU A 270 7.87 13.56 -15.71
CA GLU A 270 8.90 14.27 -16.50
C GLU A 270 10.34 14.02 -16.03
N LYS A 271 10.53 13.34 -14.89
CA LYS A 271 11.86 12.97 -14.34
C LYS A 271 12.33 11.56 -14.74
N LEU A 272 11.67 10.89 -15.70
CA LEU A 272 12.01 9.54 -16.18
C LEU A 272 12.59 9.54 -17.59
#